data_AF-A0A9E8HUN7-F1
#
_entry.id   AF-A0A9E8HUN7-F1
#
_cell.length_a   1.000
_cell.length_b   1.000
_cell.length_c   1.000
_cell.angle_alpha   90.00
_cell.angle_beta   90.00
_cell.angle_gamma   90.00
#
_symmetry.space_group_name_H-M   'P 1'
#
loop_
_entity.id
_entity.type
_entity.pdbx_description
1 polymer ?
#
loop_
_entity_poly.entity_id
_entity_poly.type
_entity_poly.pdbx_seq_one_letter_code
_entity_poly.pdbx_strand_id
1 'polypeptide(L)'
;MGIAQRRKSRSLALQALYQWQLSGSSLAQIEAEFSVDNDMSKVDVTYFRELLRGIPANLSELNQQIEPFLDRPVQEVDPIEMILLRMGTFEMQHRIDVPYRVVINEAVELAKKFGGTDGHKYINSVLDKLALRLRAAETRGKRSK
;
A
#
# COMPACT_ATOMS: atom_id res chain seq x y z
N MET A 1 11.06 15.50 -3.88
CA MET A 1 9.81 15.34 -4.67
C MET A 1 8.60 15.58 -3.79
N GLY A 2 7.51 16.11 -4.35
CA GLY A 2 6.39 16.67 -3.58
C GLY A 2 5.34 15.63 -3.15
N ILE A 3 4.53 15.99 -2.16
CA ILE A 3 3.43 15.16 -1.62
C ILE A 3 2.47 14.70 -2.73
N ALA A 4 2.13 15.58 -3.67
CA ALA A 4 1.23 15.28 -4.79
C ALA A 4 1.78 14.19 -5.71
N GLN A 5 3.10 14.20 -5.98
CA GLN A 5 3.75 13.19 -6.81
C GLN A 5 3.73 11.81 -6.13
N ARG A 6 3.98 11.75 -4.82
CA ARG A 6 3.88 10.48 -4.05
C ARG A 6 2.45 9.94 -4.01
N ARG A 7 1.44 10.79 -3.86
CA ARG A 7 0.03 10.38 -3.97
C ARG A 7 -0.30 9.77 -5.33
N LYS A 8 0.12 10.43 -6.43
CA LYS A 8 -0.06 9.88 -7.77
C LYS A 8 0.68 8.55 -7.94
N SER A 9 1.89 8.43 -7.39
CA SER A 9 2.69 7.21 -7.42
C SER A 9 1.99 6.04 -6.74
N ARG A 10 1.37 6.24 -5.57
CA ARG A 10 0.58 5.19 -4.90
C ARG A 10 -0.63 4.77 -5.74
N SER A 11 -1.34 5.73 -6.34
CA SER A 11 -2.48 5.41 -7.20
C SER A 11 -2.08 4.57 -8.42
N LEU A 12 -0.92 4.83 -9.02
CA LEU A 12 -0.41 4.01 -10.13
C LEU A 12 0.11 2.66 -9.64
N ALA A 13 0.79 2.62 -8.50
CA ALA A 13 1.28 1.36 -7.91
C ALA A 13 0.12 0.41 -7.59
N LEU A 14 -1.00 0.90 -7.04
CA LEU A 14 -2.19 0.09 -6.81
C LEU A 14 -2.70 -0.56 -8.09
N GLN A 15 -2.83 0.21 -9.18
CA GLN A 15 -3.31 -0.29 -10.47
C GLN A 15 -2.35 -1.30 -11.07
N ALA A 16 -1.05 -1.01 -11.04
CA ALA A 16 0.00 -1.90 -11.55
C ALA A 16 0.08 -3.22 -10.76
N LEU A 17 -0.06 -3.17 -9.43
CA LEU A 17 -0.08 -4.37 -8.58
C LEU A 17 -1.35 -5.20 -8.80
N TYR A 18 -2.48 -4.56 -9.05
CA TYR A 18 -3.72 -5.23 -9.41
C TYR A 18 -3.59 -5.94 -10.77
N GLN A 19 -3.05 -5.25 -11.79
CA GLN A 19 -2.74 -5.86 -13.08
C GLN A 19 -1.76 -7.02 -12.95
N TRP A 20 -0.73 -6.90 -12.11
CA TRP A 20 0.23 -7.97 -11.85
C TRP A 20 -0.45 -9.22 -11.30
N GLN A 21 -1.39 -9.06 -10.36
CA GLN A 21 -2.13 -10.20 -9.77
C GLN A 21 -3.05 -10.89 -10.78
N LEU A 22 -3.63 -10.15 -11.73
CA LEU A 22 -4.62 -10.70 -12.67
C LEU A 22 -4.02 -11.23 -13.98
N SER A 23 -3.02 -10.53 -14.53
CA SER A 23 -2.55 -10.76 -15.91
C SER A 23 -1.44 -11.79 -16.03
N GLY A 24 -0.71 -12.07 -14.94
CA GLY A 24 0.51 -12.88 -14.98
C GLY A 24 1.68 -12.22 -15.73
N SER A 25 1.53 -10.96 -16.17
CA SER A 25 2.59 -10.20 -16.84
C SER A 25 3.77 -9.97 -15.90
N SER A 26 4.98 -9.88 -16.45
CA SER A 26 6.15 -9.55 -15.65
C SER A 26 6.07 -8.12 -15.14
N LEU A 27 6.65 -7.85 -13.96
CA LEU A 27 6.70 -6.51 -13.39
C LEU A 27 7.40 -5.51 -14.31
N ALA A 28 8.40 -5.96 -15.09
CA ALA A 28 9.11 -5.13 -16.06
C ALA A 28 8.21 -4.68 -17.22
N GLN A 29 7.35 -5.57 -17.73
CA GLN A 29 6.37 -5.24 -18.77
C GLN A 29 5.34 -4.24 -18.25
N ILE A 30 4.77 -4.49 -17.07
CA ILE A 30 3.80 -3.59 -16.44
C ILE A 30 4.42 -2.21 -16.18
N GLU A 31 5.65 -2.17 -15.66
CA GLU A 31 6.35 -0.90 -15.43
C GLU A 31 6.57 -0.11 -16.73
N ALA A 32 6.94 -0.78 -17.81
CA ALA A 32 7.13 -0.15 -19.11
C ALA A 32 5.82 0.42 -19.67
N GLU A 33 4.73 -0.35 -19.60
CA GLU A 33 3.38 0.07 -19.99
C GLU A 33 2.93 1.31 -19.22
N PHE A 34 2.99 1.27 -17.88
CA PHE A 34 2.60 2.41 -17.05
C PHE A 34 3.46 3.66 -17.32
N SER A 35 4.73 3.49 -17.67
CA SER A 35 5.63 4.60 -18.00
C SER A 35 5.29 5.26 -19.34
N VAL A 36 4.73 4.51 -20.29
CA VAL A 36 4.28 5.04 -21.59
C VAL A 36 2.91 5.69 -21.48
N ASP A 37 1.99 5.08 -20.73
CA ASP A 37 0.58 5.50 -20.69
C ASP A 37 0.29 6.63 -19.70
N ASN A 38 1.26 7.02 -18.87
CA ASN A 38 1.08 8.05 -17.86
C ASN A 38 2.10 9.19 -17.99
N ASP A 39 1.67 10.40 -17.59
CA ASP A 39 2.56 11.54 -17.44
C ASP A 39 3.49 11.36 -16.22
N MET A 40 4.66 10.78 -16.46
CA MET A 40 5.65 10.48 -15.43
C MET A 40 6.30 11.72 -14.80
N SER A 41 6.12 12.92 -15.39
CA SER A 41 6.58 14.19 -14.77
C SER A 41 5.84 14.51 -13.46
N LYS A 42 4.64 13.94 -13.29
CA LYS A 42 3.78 14.09 -12.11
C LYS A 42 3.92 12.93 -11.12
N VAL A 43 4.85 12.02 -11.36
CA VAL A 43 5.05 10.80 -10.57
C VAL A 43 6.42 10.85 -9.89
N ASP A 44 6.47 10.44 -8.64
CA ASP A 44 7.74 10.10 -8.01
C ASP A 44 8.11 8.69 -8.50
N VAL A 45 8.81 8.63 -9.63
CA VAL A 45 9.08 7.38 -10.37
C VAL A 45 9.85 6.38 -9.50
N THR A 46 10.79 6.87 -8.70
CA THR A 46 11.54 6.04 -7.75
C THR A 46 10.60 5.42 -6.74
N TYR A 47 9.72 6.23 -6.14
CA TYR A 47 8.72 5.76 -5.18
C TYR A 47 7.74 4.74 -5.78
N PHE A 48 7.25 5.00 -7.01
CA PHE A 48 6.41 4.05 -7.74
C PHE A 48 7.10 2.70 -7.94
N ARG A 49 8.36 2.69 -8.40
CA ARG A 49 9.14 1.47 -8.62
C ARG A 49 9.40 0.70 -7.33
N GLU A 50 9.72 1.39 -6.25
CA GLU A 50 9.93 0.77 -4.94
C GLU A 50 8.68 0.02 -4.50
N LEU A 51 7.50 0.60 -4.66
CA LEU A 51 6.23 -0.08 -4.36
C LEU A 51 5.99 -1.26 -5.31
N LEU A 52 6.06 -1.03 -6.63
CA LEU A 52 5.74 -2.03 -7.64
C LEU A 52 6.64 -3.27 -7.55
N ARG A 53 7.93 -3.10 -7.26
CA ARG A 53 8.88 -4.21 -7.17
C ARG A 53 9.05 -4.74 -5.75
N GLY A 54 9.03 -3.86 -4.76
CA GLY A 54 9.25 -4.21 -3.36
C GLY A 54 8.11 -5.03 -2.76
N ILE A 55 6.86 -4.76 -3.12
CA ILE A 55 5.72 -5.51 -2.59
C ILE A 55 5.73 -6.98 -3.07
N PRO A 56 5.84 -7.28 -4.37
CA PRO A 56 5.99 -8.67 -4.83
C PRO A 56 7.21 -9.38 -4.24
N ALA A 57 8.35 -8.69 -4.11
CA ALA A 57 9.57 -9.26 -3.55
C ALA A 57 9.44 -9.65 -2.07
N ASN A 58 8.60 -8.95 -1.30
CA ASN A 58 8.38 -9.18 0.13
C ASN A 58 7.01 -9.82 0.41
N LEU A 59 6.35 -10.40 -0.59
CA LEU A 59 4.94 -10.81 -0.50
C LEU A 59 4.65 -11.73 0.71
N SER A 60 5.51 -12.73 0.93
CA SER A 60 5.33 -13.68 2.04
C SER A 60 5.50 -13.02 3.41
N GLU A 61 6.49 -12.14 3.55
CA GLU A 61 6.72 -11.42 4.80
C GLU A 61 5.56 -10.47 5.11
N LEU A 62 5.11 -9.72 4.10
CA LEU A 62 3.99 -8.79 4.22
C LEU A 62 2.72 -9.54 4.64
N ASN A 63 2.41 -10.67 4.01
CA ASN A 63 1.26 -11.50 4.40
C ASN A 63 1.37 -11.99 5.84
N GLN A 64 2.55 -12.47 6.26
CA GLN A 64 2.78 -12.92 7.63
C GLN A 64 2.55 -11.81 8.68
N GLN A 65 2.86 -10.55 8.36
CA GLN A 65 2.56 -9.42 9.25
C GLN A 65 1.06 -9.11 9.29
N ILE A 66 0.38 -9.20 8.15
CA ILE A 66 -1.04 -8.81 7.99
C ILE A 66 -1.99 -9.85 8.58
N GLU A 67 -1.75 -11.14 8.31
CA GLU A 67 -2.63 -12.27 8.63
C GLU A 67 -3.17 -12.28 10.07
N PRO A 68 -2.36 -12.02 11.13
CA PRO A 68 -2.86 -12.01 12.50
C PRO A 68 -3.92 -10.93 12.80
N PHE A 69 -4.10 -9.96 11.91
CA PHE A 69 -5.03 -8.85 12.08
C PHE A 69 -6.28 -8.95 11.20
N LEU A 70 -6.32 -9.94 10.31
CA LEU A 70 -7.48 -10.24 9.48
C LEU A 70 -8.53 -10.99 10.30
N ASP A 71 -9.80 -10.76 9.98
CA ASP A 71 -10.97 -11.43 10.54
C ASP A 71 -11.47 -12.59 9.67
N ARG A 72 -10.83 -12.80 8.52
CA ARG A 72 -11.12 -13.84 7.53
C ARG A 72 -9.82 -14.32 6.86
N PRO A 73 -9.82 -15.50 6.22
CA PRO A 73 -8.67 -15.97 5.44
C PRO A 73 -8.26 -14.96 4.37
N VAL A 74 -6.96 -14.89 4.04
CA VAL A 74 -6.40 -13.97 3.03
C VAL A 74 -7.12 -14.10 1.68
N GLN A 75 -7.53 -15.32 1.33
CA GLN A 75 -8.21 -15.64 0.07
C GLN A 75 -9.63 -15.06 -0.02
N GLU A 76 -10.23 -14.69 1.12
CA GLU A 76 -11.56 -14.07 1.22
C GLU A 76 -11.49 -12.54 1.35
N VAL A 77 -10.28 -11.97 1.45
CA VAL A 77 -10.07 -10.52 1.43
C VAL A 77 -10.13 -10.02 -0.02
N ASP A 78 -10.85 -8.93 -0.24
CA ASP A 78 -10.94 -8.32 -1.57
C ASP A 78 -9.53 -7.99 -2.12
N PRO A 79 -9.24 -8.23 -3.41
CA PRO A 79 -7.91 -8.00 -3.94
C PRO A 79 -7.40 -6.57 -3.77
N ILE A 80 -8.27 -5.55 -3.90
CA ILE A 80 -7.88 -4.14 -3.69
C ILE A 80 -7.57 -3.89 -2.23
N GLU A 81 -8.38 -4.42 -1.31
CA GLU A 81 -8.10 -4.34 0.13
C GLU A 81 -6.75 -4.98 0.44
N MET A 82 -6.49 -6.19 -0.05
CA MET A 82 -5.25 -6.90 0.24
C MET A 82 -4.02 -6.19 -0.35
N ILE A 83 -4.13 -5.60 -1.55
CA ILE A 83 -3.05 -4.77 -2.12
C ILE A 83 -2.80 -3.53 -1.23
N LEU A 84 -3.85 -2.85 -0.79
CA LEU A 84 -3.70 -1.66 0.06
C LEU A 84 -3.12 -1.98 1.44
N LEU A 85 -3.48 -3.12 2.03
CA LEU A 85 -2.87 -3.62 3.26
C LEU A 85 -1.38 -3.91 3.06
N ARG A 86 -1.00 -4.55 1.94
CA ARG A 86 0.41 -4.80 1.58
C ARG A 86 1.18 -3.51 1.35
N MET A 87 0.60 -2.54 0.64
CA MET A 87 1.21 -1.22 0.41
C MET A 87 1.45 -0.50 1.73
N GLY A 88 0.44 -0.43 2.60
CA GLY A 88 0.56 0.22 3.90
C GLY A 88 1.60 -0.44 4.80
N THR A 89 1.61 -1.79 4.84
CA THR A 89 2.59 -2.57 5.60
C THR A 89 4.01 -2.34 5.08
N PHE A 90 4.21 -2.41 3.76
CA PHE A 90 5.50 -2.21 3.11
C PHE A 90 6.05 -0.81 3.40
N GLU A 91 5.23 0.24 3.25
CA GLU A 91 5.64 1.60 3.58
C GLU A 91 5.99 1.75 5.06
N MET A 92 5.23 1.17 5.98
CA MET A 92 5.56 1.24 7.40
C MET A 92 6.92 0.60 7.70
N GLN A 93 7.27 -0.50 7.05
CA GLN A 93 8.55 -1.18 7.26
C GLN A 93 9.73 -0.46 6.57
N HIS A 94 9.55 0.02 5.34
CA HIS A 94 10.66 0.45 4.48
C HIS A 94 10.75 1.97 4.29
N ARG A 95 9.68 2.71 4.58
CA ARG A 95 9.58 4.17 4.39
C ARG A 95 9.41 4.88 5.72
N ILE A 96 10.47 4.88 6.53
CA ILE A 96 10.49 5.59 7.82
C ILE A 96 10.34 7.11 7.62
N ASP A 97 10.71 7.63 6.46
CA ASP A 97 10.50 9.03 6.06
C ASP A 97 9.01 9.41 5.90
N VAL A 98 8.10 8.43 5.82
CA VAL A 98 6.66 8.66 5.77
C VAL A 98 6.05 8.36 7.14
N PRO A 99 5.42 9.33 7.82
CA PRO A 99 4.74 9.09 9.09
C PRO A 99 3.61 8.08 8.92
N TYR A 100 3.44 7.17 9.89
CA TYR A 100 2.47 6.07 9.76
C TYR A 100 1.03 6.56 9.51
N ARG A 101 0.63 7.70 10.10
CA ARG A 101 -0.70 8.30 9.89
C ARG A 101 -0.94 8.68 8.42
N VAL A 102 0.11 9.15 7.73
CA VAL A 102 0.02 9.50 6.31
C VAL A 102 -0.14 8.23 5.48
N VAL A 103 0.59 7.16 5.81
CA VAL A 103 0.44 5.85 5.17
C VAL A 103 -1.00 5.33 5.29
N ILE A 104 -1.55 5.32 6.50
CA ILE A 104 -2.94 4.89 6.75
C ILE A 104 -3.93 5.76 5.96
N ASN A 105 -3.81 7.08 6.06
CA ASN A 105 -4.71 8.00 5.39
C ASN A 105 -4.71 7.81 3.87
N GLU A 106 -3.54 7.70 3.24
CA GLU A 106 -3.46 7.51 1.78
C GLU A 106 -4.00 6.14 1.36
N ALA A 107 -3.82 5.08 2.15
CA ALA A 107 -4.44 3.78 1.89
C ALA A 107 -5.98 3.83 1.98
N VAL A 108 -6.51 4.53 3.00
CA VAL A 108 -7.95 4.74 3.19
C VAL A 108 -8.56 5.56 2.04
N GLU A 109 -7.89 6.61 1.59
CA GLU A 109 -8.36 7.42 0.47
C GLU A 109 -8.34 6.64 -0.85
N LEU A 110 -7.35 5.78 -1.07
CA LEU A 110 -7.35 4.87 -2.22
C LEU A 110 -8.47 3.83 -2.12
N ALA A 111 -8.74 3.31 -0.93
CA ALA A 111 -9.85 2.38 -0.70
C ALA A 111 -11.21 2.99 -1.03
N LYS A 112 -11.44 4.25 -0.64
CA LYS A 112 -12.68 4.98 -1.01
C LYS A 112 -12.83 5.15 -2.52
N LYS A 113 -11.70 5.24 -3.24
CA LYS A 113 -11.69 5.49 -4.69
C LYS A 113 -11.80 4.21 -5.52
N PHE A 114 -11.18 3.12 -5.08
CA PHE A 114 -11.00 1.89 -5.87
C PHE A 114 -11.64 0.65 -5.25
N GLY A 115 -11.96 0.67 -3.96
CA GLY A 115 -12.52 -0.47 -3.23
C GLY A 115 -14.04 -0.48 -3.19
N GLY A 116 -14.60 -1.54 -2.62
CA GLY A 116 -16.03 -1.69 -2.38
C GLY A 116 -16.57 -0.81 -1.24
N THR A 117 -17.89 -0.84 -1.07
CA THR A 117 -18.59 -0.17 0.05
C THR A 117 -17.96 -0.58 1.39
N ASP A 118 -17.66 0.39 2.24
CA ASP A 118 -17.07 0.23 3.58
C ASP A 118 -15.66 -0.40 3.68
N GLY A 119 -15.01 -0.83 2.58
CA GLY A 119 -13.66 -1.43 2.63
C GLY A 119 -12.59 -0.50 3.22
N HIS A 120 -12.78 0.82 3.10
CA HIS A 120 -11.92 1.83 3.73
C HIS A 120 -11.91 1.76 5.26
N LYS A 121 -13.03 1.38 5.91
CA LYS A 121 -13.09 1.19 7.38
C LYS A 121 -12.27 -0.03 7.80
N TYR A 122 -12.36 -1.11 7.01
CA TYR A 122 -11.61 -2.33 7.23
C TYR A 122 -10.10 -2.09 7.16
N ILE A 123 -9.65 -1.47 6.06
CA ILE A 123 -8.23 -1.12 5.85
C ILE A 123 -7.71 -0.23 6.98
N ASN A 124 -8.48 0.78 7.40
CA ASN A 124 -8.08 1.63 8.53
C ASN A 124 -7.86 0.81 9.80
N SER A 125 -8.81 -0.05 10.16
CA SER A 125 -8.75 -0.89 11.37
C SER A 125 -7.53 -1.83 11.38
N VAL A 126 -7.25 -2.49 10.26
CA VAL A 126 -6.11 -3.42 10.15
C VAL A 126 -4.78 -2.66 10.19
N LEU A 127 -4.65 -1.57 9.43
CA LEU A 127 -3.42 -0.78 9.39
C LEU A 127 -3.12 -0.06 10.72
N ASP A 128 -4.14 0.36 11.47
CA ASP A 128 -3.95 0.92 12.82
C ASP A 128 -3.30 -0.11 13.75
N LYS A 129 -3.75 -1.38 13.73
CA LYS A 129 -3.15 -2.46 14.53
C LYS A 129 -1.72 -2.76 14.09
N LEU A 130 -1.46 -2.79 12.78
CA LEU A 130 -0.12 -2.96 12.22
C LEU A 130 0.82 -1.82 12.64
N ALA A 131 0.34 -0.57 12.65
CA ALA A 131 1.14 0.57 13.06
C ALA A 131 1.60 0.49 14.54
N LEU A 132 0.78 -0.07 15.43
CA LEU A 132 1.18 -0.31 16.82
C LEU A 132 2.38 -1.26 16.93
N ARG A 133 2.47 -2.23 16.01
CA ARG A 133 3.57 -3.21 15.94
C ARG A 133 4.79 -2.66 15.19
N LEU A 134 4.58 -2.16 13.98
CA LEU A 134 5.65 -1.79 13.05
C LEU A 134 6.22 -0.38 13.30
N ARG A 135 5.43 0.50 13.92
CA ARG A 135 5.78 1.91 14.19
C ARG A 135 5.58 2.25 15.66
N ALA A 136 5.93 1.31 16.55
CA ALA A 136 5.80 1.46 18.00
C ALA A 136 6.40 2.77 18.55
N ALA A 137 7.52 3.23 17.97
CA ALA A 137 8.16 4.50 18.36
C ALA A 137 7.24 5.71 18.09
N GLU A 138 6.51 5.73 16.97
CA GLU A 138 5.56 6.81 16.64
C GLU A 138 4.23 6.70 17.41
N THR A 139 3.79 5.47 17.70
CA THR A 139 2.48 5.24 18.33
C THR A 139 2.52 5.35 19.85
N ARG A 140 3.65 5.03 20.51
CA ARG A 140 3.78 5.15 21.97
C ARG A 140 3.73 6.60 22.47
N GLY A 141 4.18 7.56 21.67
CA GLY A 141 4.05 9.00 21.95
C GLY A 141 2.61 9.52 22.05
N LYS A 142 1.60 8.69 21.71
CA LYS A 142 0.17 9.03 21.82
C LYS A 142 -0.53 8.57 23.09
N ARG A 143 0.05 7.67 23.92
CA ARG A 143 -0.64 7.18 25.13
C ARG A 143 -0.73 8.20 26.27
N SER A 144 -0.26 9.44 26.05
CA SER A 144 -0.40 10.55 26.97
C SER A 144 -1.18 11.68 26.28
N LYS A 145 -2.50 11.54 26.23
CA LYS A 145 -3.49 12.62 26.19
C LYS A 145 -4.88 12.04 26.41
#